data_AF-A0A2D6N8X4-F1
#
_entry.id   AF-A0A2D6N8X4-F1
#
_cell.length_a   1.000
_cell.length_b   1.000
_cell.length_c   1.000
_cell.angle_alpha   90.00
_cell.angle_beta   90.00
_cell.angle_gamma   90.00
#
_symmetry.space_group_name_H-M   'P 1'
#
loop_
_entity.id
_entity.type
_entity.pdbx_description
1 polymer ?
#
loop_
_entity_poly.entity_id
_entity_poly.type
_entity_poly.pdbx_seq_one_letter_code
_entity_poly.pdbx_strand_id
1 'polypeptide(L)'
;MRQERAVGSRDSWAQALLHATPVCLCILALFYYWFGVADRYAVFLYEHLGATPFDPMTSGRYWMAGLVACGVVMIGYTAINWVVKRVISTYRLPRWQQVWGGALLPLVIGIPLITMNLNQPVLPLRLAAACTVATLVSLAVALSFASLVVHAGGGALWLLLYGAGLMPPLRLIPALELPGRGVAVSPFVAQGAAIGGVIVGAGWLLLMTRLCPGRQPRSMSWTDVFLTGLALSYLLMSVVHHLFFTPPGYKYISASGNFFAHNIVLQLAAFAIAAMLSWGTMRLMSRHSSDARAA
;
A
#
# COMPACT_ATOMS: atom_id res chain seq x y z
N MET A 1 4.35 -28.77 5.55
CA MET A 1 3.05 -28.37 6.14
C MET A 1 2.84 -29.14 7.44
N ARG A 2 3.31 -28.60 8.58
CA ARG A 2 3.02 -29.18 9.89
C ARG A 2 1.67 -28.64 10.34
N GLN A 3 0.75 -29.53 10.70
CA GLN A 3 -0.48 -29.24 11.43
C GLN A 3 -0.16 -28.42 12.70
N GLU A 4 -0.38 -27.11 12.64
CA GLU A 4 -0.54 -26.29 13.84
C GLU A 4 -1.86 -26.71 14.49
N ARG A 5 -1.74 -27.49 15.57
CA ARG A 5 -2.87 -27.90 16.41
C ARG A 5 -3.64 -26.68 16.90
N ALA A 6 -4.96 -26.79 16.82
CA ALA A 6 -5.98 -25.83 17.20
C ALA A 6 -6.04 -25.58 18.72
N VAL A 7 -5.01 -24.94 19.28
CA VAL A 7 -5.08 -24.27 20.59
C VAL A 7 -4.87 -22.80 20.34
N GLY A 8 -5.95 -22.11 19.99
CA GLY A 8 -5.91 -20.66 19.78
C GLY A 8 -7.26 -20.13 19.36
N SER A 9 -8.20 -19.98 20.30
CA SER A 9 -9.51 -19.44 19.93
C SER A 9 -10.02 -18.27 20.76
N ARG A 10 -9.49 -17.97 21.96
CA ARG A 10 -9.94 -16.80 22.74
C ARG A 10 -8.83 -15.78 23.00
N ASP A 11 -7.71 -16.21 23.58
CA ASP A 11 -6.58 -15.30 23.88
C ASP A 11 -6.01 -14.65 22.61
N SER A 12 -6.09 -15.35 21.47
CA SER A 12 -5.66 -14.85 20.16
C SER A 12 -6.51 -13.69 19.65
N TRP A 13 -7.83 -13.71 19.90
CA TRP A 13 -8.74 -12.65 19.48
C TRP A 13 -8.71 -11.44 20.39
N ALA A 14 -8.57 -11.63 21.70
CA ALA A 14 -8.40 -10.53 22.64
C ALA A 14 -7.16 -9.69 22.26
N GLN A 15 -6.03 -10.34 21.99
CA GLN A 15 -4.81 -9.66 21.55
C GLN A 15 -5.00 -8.98 20.18
N ALA A 16 -5.65 -9.65 19.22
CA ALA A 16 -5.92 -9.05 17.91
C ALA A 16 -6.82 -7.80 18.01
N LEU A 17 -7.82 -7.80 18.90
CA LEU A 17 -8.68 -6.65 19.15
C LEU A 17 -7.92 -5.49 19.79
N LEU A 18 -7.01 -5.77 20.72
CA LEU A 18 -6.11 -4.75 21.29
C LEU A 18 -5.25 -4.05 20.22
N HIS A 19 -4.86 -4.78 19.17
CA HIS A 19 -4.16 -4.20 18.02
C HIS A 19 -5.11 -3.50 17.04
N ALA A 20 -6.33 -4.01 16.85
CA ALA A 20 -7.32 -3.43 15.95
C ALA A 20 -7.83 -2.08 16.46
N THR A 21 -8.00 -1.91 17.77
CA THR A 21 -8.49 -0.65 18.37
C THR A 21 -7.65 0.57 17.98
N PRO A 22 -6.32 0.65 18.24
CA PRO A 22 -5.53 1.81 17.85
C PRO A 22 -5.43 1.98 16.33
N VAL A 23 -5.47 0.89 15.55
CA VAL A 23 -5.53 0.95 14.08
C VAL A 23 -6.83 1.64 13.63
N CYS A 24 -7.98 1.23 14.16
CA CYS A 24 -9.27 1.83 13.87
C CYS A 24 -9.32 3.30 14.30
N LEU A 25 -8.87 3.61 15.52
CA LEU A 25 -8.84 4.98 16.02
C LEU A 25 -7.98 5.88 15.15
N CYS A 26 -6.80 5.43 14.72
CA CYS A 26 -5.94 6.18 13.82
C CYS A 26 -6.62 6.47 12.48
N ILE A 27 -7.22 5.47 11.84
CA ILE A 27 -7.90 5.64 10.55
C ILE A 27 -9.11 6.57 10.71
N LEU A 28 -9.98 6.32 11.69
CA LEU A 28 -11.18 7.13 11.91
C LEU A 28 -10.83 8.56 12.31
N ALA A 29 -9.75 8.79 13.06
CA ALA A 29 -9.28 10.14 13.39
C ALA A 29 -8.80 10.89 12.14
N LEU A 30 -8.07 10.25 11.23
CA LEU A 30 -7.65 10.85 9.96
C LEU A 30 -8.85 11.15 9.06
N PHE A 31 -9.81 10.23 8.95
CA PHE A 31 -11.07 10.47 8.23
C PHE A 31 -11.86 11.62 8.86
N TYR A 32 -12.00 11.63 10.19
CA TYR A 32 -12.67 12.71 10.91
C TYR A 32 -11.99 14.06 10.66
N TYR A 33 -10.66 14.11 10.69
CA TYR A 33 -9.92 15.32 10.37
C TYR A 33 -10.18 15.78 8.93
N TRP A 34 -9.98 14.92 7.92
CA TRP A 34 -10.10 15.33 6.52
C TRP A 34 -11.53 15.62 6.05
N PHE A 35 -12.52 14.87 6.56
CA PHE A 35 -13.91 15.00 6.12
C PHE A 35 -14.77 15.81 7.09
N GLY A 36 -14.42 15.91 8.37
CA GLY A 36 -15.22 16.59 9.38
C GLY A 36 -14.68 17.94 9.82
N VAL A 37 -13.35 18.13 9.84
CA VAL A 37 -12.71 19.31 10.45
C VAL A 37 -12.01 20.20 9.41
N ALA A 38 -11.18 19.62 8.57
CA ALA A 38 -10.40 20.33 7.58
C ALA A 38 -11.29 20.91 6.47
N ASP A 39 -10.82 21.99 5.84
CA ASP A 39 -11.47 22.53 4.66
C ASP A 39 -11.41 21.52 3.51
N ARG A 40 -12.58 21.05 3.09
CA ARG A 40 -12.71 20.03 2.04
C ARG A 40 -12.39 20.57 0.66
N TYR A 41 -12.54 21.87 0.44
CA TYR A 41 -12.10 22.51 -0.79
C TYR A 41 -10.58 22.41 -0.91
N ALA A 42 -9.87 22.62 0.21
CA ALA A 42 -8.43 22.44 0.29
C ALA A 42 -8.00 20.97 0.16
N VAL A 43 -8.58 20.07 0.97
CA VAL A 43 -8.13 18.67 1.05
C VAL A 43 -8.40 17.90 -0.24
N PHE A 44 -9.54 18.15 -0.90
CA PHE A 44 -9.96 17.41 -2.09
C PHE A 44 -9.85 18.23 -3.39
N LEU A 45 -9.30 19.44 -3.32
CA LEU A 45 -9.13 20.35 -4.45
C LEU A 45 -10.43 20.60 -5.21
N TYR A 46 -11.49 20.95 -4.47
CA TYR A 46 -12.68 21.48 -5.13
C TYR A 46 -12.35 22.83 -5.78
N GLU A 47 -13.03 23.09 -6.88
CA GLU A 47 -12.88 24.25 -7.78
C GLU A 47 -11.54 24.35 -8.49
N HIS A 48 -10.60 23.44 -8.19
CA HIS A 48 -9.34 23.37 -8.92
C HIS A 48 -9.59 22.99 -10.38
N LEU A 49 -9.20 23.89 -11.29
CA LEU A 49 -9.46 23.78 -12.74
C LEU A 49 -10.95 23.67 -13.09
N GLY A 50 -11.83 24.29 -12.28
CA GLY A 50 -13.27 24.30 -12.50
C GLY A 50 -13.99 23.03 -12.04
N ALA A 51 -13.30 22.10 -11.37
CA ALA A 51 -13.91 20.89 -10.84
C ALA A 51 -14.87 21.19 -9.68
N THR A 52 -16.14 20.85 -9.83
CA THR A 52 -17.14 20.87 -8.76
C THR A 52 -16.99 19.68 -7.81
N PRO A 53 -17.64 19.72 -6.63
CA PRO A 53 -17.67 18.56 -5.74
C PRO A 53 -18.18 17.30 -6.45
N PHE A 54 -17.46 16.20 -6.23
CA PHE A 54 -17.75 14.86 -6.77
C PHE A 54 -17.50 14.69 -8.27
N ASP A 55 -16.90 15.68 -8.93
CA ASP A 55 -16.56 15.53 -10.34
C ASP A 55 -15.71 14.29 -10.59
N PRO A 56 -15.91 13.58 -11.73
CA PRO A 56 -15.18 12.36 -12.03
C PRO A 56 -13.66 12.54 -11.93
N MET A 57 -13.15 13.71 -12.30
CA MET A 57 -11.73 14.07 -12.25
C MET A 57 -11.16 14.10 -10.81
N THR A 58 -11.92 14.55 -9.82
CA THR A 58 -11.48 14.69 -8.42
C THR A 58 -12.00 13.57 -7.53
N SER A 59 -13.02 12.82 -7.98
CA SER A 59 -13.64 11.71 -7.24
C SER A 59 -12.64 10.64 -6.79
N GLY A 60 -11.55 10.48 -7.53
CA GLY A 60 -10.43 9.61 -7.19
C GLY A 60 -9.77 9.94 -5.83
N ARG A 61 -9.80 11.21 -5.42
CA ARG A 61 -9.15 11.69 -4.19
C ARG A 61 -9.83 11.16 -2.93
N TYR A 62 -11.14 10.90 -2.97
CA TYR A 62 -11.87 10.44 -1.79
C TYR A 62 -11.40 9.05 -1.33
N TRP A 63 -11.38 8.08 -2.25
CA TRP A 63 -10.97 6.73 -1.89
C TRP A 63 -9.45 6.61 -1.71
N MET A 64 -8.67 7.50 -2.32
CA MET A 64 -7.24 7.66 -2.03
C MET A 64 -6.98 8.09 -0.57
N ALA A 65 -7.91 8.76 0.11
CA ALA A 65 -7.77 9.06 1.54
C ALA A 65 -7.64 7.78 2.38
N GLY A 66 -8.34 6.70 1.98
CA GLY A 66 -8.18 5.38 2.58
C GLY A 66 -6.77 4.80 2.43
N LEU A 67 -6.14 4.98 1.27
CA LEU A 67 -4.76 4.55 1.03
C LEU A 67 -3.76 5.36 1.85
N VAL A 68 -3.95 6.67 1.95
CA VAL A 68 -3.10 7.54 2.79
C VAL A 68 -3.22 7.13 4.26
N ALA A 69 -4.44 6.97 4.79
CA ALA A 69 -4.65 6.54 6.17
C ALA A 69 -4.04 5.16 6.45
N CYS A 70 -4.24 4.19 5.55
CA CYS A 70 -3.64 2.86 5.70
C CYS A 70 -2.12 2.88 5.53
N GLY A 71 -1.55 3.81 4.75
CA GLY A 71 -0.11 4.02 4.67
C GLY A 71 0.47 4.58 5.97
N VAL A 72 -0.23 5.50 6.64
CA VAL A 72 0.15 5.98 7.97
C VAL A 72 0.13 4.83 8.98
N VAL A 73 -0.93 4.01 8.97
CA VAL A 73 -1.01 2.79 9.79
C VAL A 73 0.13 1.83 9.45
N MET A 74 0.40 1.58 8.17
CA MET A 74 1.48 0.69 7.73
C MET A 74 2.82 1.13 8.31
N ILE A 75 3.17 2.41 8.22
CA ILE A 75 4.45 2.93 8.74
C ILE A 75 4.49 2.79 10.26
N GLY A 76 3.49 3.35 10.97
CA GLY A 76 3.48 3.39 12.43
C GLY A 76 3.38 2.00 13.06
N TYR A 77 2.42 1.19 12.60
CA TYR A 77 2.21 -0.17 13.10
C TYR A 77 3.43 -1.06 12.83
N THR A 78 4.04 -0.97 11.64
CA THR A 78 5.27 -1.74 11.34
C THR A 78 6.42 -1.32 12.24
N ALA A 79 6.68 -0.01 12.36
CA ALA A 79 7.78 0.51 13.17
C ALA A 79 7.64 0.13 14.65
N ILE A 80 6.47 0.35 15.25
CA ILE A 80 6.20 0.02 16.65
C ILE A 80 6.40 -1.48 16.88
N ASN A 81 5.75 -2.33 16.10
CA ASN A 81 5.82 -3.77 16.32
C ASN A 81 7.21 -4.35 16.02
N TRP A 82 7.95 -3.76 15.09
CA TRP A 82 9.33 -4.13 14.83
C TRP A 82 10.22 -3.82 16.04
N VAL A 83 10.10 -2.62 16.63
CA VAL A 83 10.83 -2.24 17.86
C VAL A 83 10.44 -3.13 19.04
N VAL A 84 9.13 -3.31 19.28
CA VAL A 84 8.63 -4.14 20.39
C VAL A 84 9.14 -5.57 20.27
N LYS A 85 9.18 -6.14 19.06
CA LYS A 85 9.72 -7.49 18.84
C LYS A 85 11.20 -7.63 19.16
N ARG A 86 11.98 -6.54 19.08
CA ARG A 86 13.41 -6.53 19.44
C ARG A 86 13.64 -6.36 20.94
N VAL A 87 12.76 -5.64 21.62
CA VAL A 87 12.87 -5.37 23.07
C VAL A 87 12.26 -6.51 23.88
N ILE A 88 11.10 -7.02 23.46
CA ILE A 88 10.33 -8.04 24.18
C ILE A 88 10.43 -9.35 23.40
N SER A 89 11.35 -10.23 23.81
CA SER A 89 11.62 -11.49 23.11
C SER A 89 10.40 -12.41 23.00
N THR A 90 9.54 -12.40 24.02
CA THR A 90 8.29 -13.16 24.11
C THR A 90 7.16 -12.57 23.28
N TYR A 91 7.31 -11.35 22.76
CA TYR A 91 6.26 -10.68 21.98
C TYR A 91 5.94 -11.48 20.71
N ARG A 92 4.64 -11.71 20.49
CA ARG A 92 4.10 -12.35 19.28
C ARG A 92 3.11 -11.39 18.65
N LEU A 93 3.36 -11.03 17.39
CA LEU A 93 2.43 -10.23 16.60
C LEU A 93 1.17 -11.09 16.32
N PRO A 94 -0.04 -10.57 16.56
CA PRO A 94 -1.26 -11.29 16.18
C PRO A 94 -1.31 -11.56 14.67
N ARG A 95 -2.07 -12.58 14.27
CA ARG A 95 -2.30 -12.85 12.84
C ARG A 95 -2.99 -11.62 12.23
N TRP A 96 -2.41 -11.10 11.14
CA TRP A 96 -2.90 -9.86 10.53
C TRP A 96 -4.37 -9.96 10.09
N GLN A 97 -4.85 -11.15 9.70
CA GLN A 97 -6.25 -11.38 9.34
C GLN A 97 -7.20 -11.16 10.54
N GLN A 98 -6.77 -11.48 11.76
CA GLN A 98 -7.58 -11.28 12.96
C GLN A 98 -7.65 -9.80 13.32
N VAL A 99 -6.54 -9.07 13.21
CA VAL A 99 -6.51 -7.61 13.41
C VAL A 99 -7.40 -6.92 12.36
N TRP A 100 -7.28 -7.34 11.10
CA TRP A 100 -8.13 -6.85 10.00
C TRP A 100 -9.61 -7.17 10.26
N GLY A 101 -9.93 -8.41 10.64
CA GLY A 101 -11.29 -8.83 10.97
C GLY A 101 -11.90 -8.05 12.13
N GLY A 102 -11.12 -7.79 13.19
CA GLY A 102 -11.52 -6.94 14.31
C GLY A 102 -11.73 -5.47 13.93
N ALA A 103 -11.08 -5.00 12.86
CA ALA A 103 -11.24 -3.64 12.34
C ALA A 103 -12.42 -3.47 11.37
N LEU A 104 -12.99 -4.55 10.83
CA LEU A 104 -14.04 -4.49 9.81
C LEU A 104 -15.25 -3.68 10.27
N LEU A 105 -15.88 -4.08 11.37
CA LEU A 105 -17.14 -3.47 11.82
C LEU A 105 -16.98 -1.99 12.18
N PRO A 106 -15.97 -1.57 13.00
CA PRO A 106 -15.76 -0.16 13.29
C PRO A 106 -15.52 0.70 12.05
N LEU A 107 -14.75 0.20 11.07
CA LEU A 107 -14.43 0.96 9.85
C LEU A 107 -15.60 1.01 8.86
N VAL A 108 -16.34 -0.09 8.69
CA VAL A 108 -17.53 -0.16 7.82
C VAL A 108 -18.63 0.77 8.32
N ILE A 109 -18.75 0.98 9.62
CA ILE A 109 -19.73 1.91 10.22
C ILE A 109 -19.15 3.33 10.28
N GLY A 110 -17.94 3.49 10.82
CA GLY A 110 -17.37 4.80 11.12
C GLY A 110 -17.05 5.63 9.88
N ILE A 111 -16.54 5.02 8.80
CA ILE A 111 -16.18 5.76 7.59
C ILE A 111 -17.43 6.36 6.92
N PRO A 112 -18.53 5.62 6.66
CA PRO A 112 -19.76 6.20 6.15
C PRO A 112 -20.37 7.24 7.09
N LEU A 113 -20.39 6.99 8.41
CA LEU A 113 -20.92 7.98 9.36
C LEU A 113 -20.17 9.32 9.26
N ILE A 114 -18.85 9.28 9.20
CA ILE A 114 -18.04 10.50 9.05
C ILE A 114 -18.28 11.15 7.68
N THR A 115 -18.10 10.38 6.59
CA THR A 115 -18.07 10.93 5.23
C THR A 115 -19.43 11.41 4.73
N MET A 116 -20.54 10.85 5.24
CA MET A 116 -21.90 11.16 4.80
C MET A 116 -22.64 12.14 5.72
N ASN A 117 -22.11 12.47 6.91
CA ASN A 117 -22.83 13.33 7.87
C ASN A 117 -22.01 14.53 8.34
N LEU A 118 -20.69 14.54 8.17
CA LEU A 118 -19.83 15.61 8.68
C LEU A 118 -19.31 16.51 7.56
N ASN A 119 -19.34 17.82 7.84
CA ASN A 119 -18.93 18.92 6.96
C ASN A 119 -19.66 18.94 5.60
N GLN A 120 -19.53 20.01 4.83
CA GLN A 120 -20.14 20.12 3.51
C GLN A 120 -19.09 20.21 2.40
N PRO A 121 -19.36 19.63 1.21
CA PRO A 121 -20.54 18.84 0.82
C PRO A 121 -20.42 17.36 1.19
N VAL A 122 -21.36 16.77 1.95
CA VAL A 122 -21.28 15.34 2.36
C VAL A 122 -21.19 14.35 1.17
N LEU A 123 -20.48 13.22 1.35
CA LEU A 123 -20.29 12.25 0.26
C LEU A 123 -21.59 11.51 -0.05
N PRO A 124 -21.93 11.30 -1.33
CA PRO A 124 -22.98 10.36 -1.70
C PRO A 124 -22.54 8.92 -1.35
N LEU A 125 -23.51 8.06 -1.08
CA LEU A 125 -23.30 6.68 -0.62
C LEU A 125 -22.29 5.90 -1.48
N ARG A 126 -22.33 6.05 -2.81
CA ARG A 126 -21.41 5.36 -3.72
C ARG A 126 -19.94 5.72 -3.45
N LEU A 127 -19.65 6.99 -3.19
CA LEU A 127 -18.28 7.45 -2.92
C LEU A 127 -17.85 7.10 -1.49
N ALA A 128 -18.75 7.19 -0.52
CA ALA A 128 -18.49 6.72 0.83
C ALA A 128 -18.15 5.21 0.84
N ALA A 129 -18.93 4.39 0.13
CA ALA A 129 -18.68 2.97 -0.03
C ALA A 129 -17.33 2.70 -0.72
N ALA A 130 -16.97 3.46 -1.76
CA ALA A 130 -15.66 3.36 -2.40
C ALA A 130 -14.51 3.67 -1.43
N CYS A 131 -14.66 4.69 -0.57
CA CYS A 131 -13.69 5.00 0.48
C CYS A 131 -13.54 3.85 1.47
N THR A 132 -14.66 3.30 1.94
CA THR A 132 -14.66 2.17 2.86
C THR A 132 -13.95 0.96 2.24
N VAL A 133 -14.33 0.55 1.03
CA VAL A 133 -13.72 -0.60 0.34
C VAL A 133 -12.22 -0.39 0.12
N ALA A 134 -11.83 0.78 -0.39
CA ALA A 134 -10.42 1.10 -0.61
C ALA A 134 -9.62 1.07 0.71
N THR A 135 -10.20 1.56 1.81
CA THR A 135 -9.58 1.51 3.14
C THR A 135 -9.43 0.07 3.63
N LEU A 136 -10.46 -0.77 3.51
CA LEU A 136 -10.38 -2.17 3.97
C LEU A 136 -9.36 -3.00 3.19
N VAL A 137 -9.31 -2.84 1.87
CA VAL A 137 -8.32 -3.52 1.01
C VAL A 137 -6.92 -3.02 1.33
N SER A 138 -6.75 -1.70 1.46
CA SER A 138 -5.46 -1.09 1.80
C SER A 138 -4.97 -1.50 3.17
N LEU A 139 -5.88 -1.65 4.14
CA LEU A 139 -5.56 -2.12 5.48
C LEU A 139 -5.09 -3.58 5.48
N ALA A 140 -5.69 -4.45 4.67
CA ALA A 140 -5.20 -5.82 4.50
C ALA A 140 -3.76 -5.84 3.96
N VAL A 141 -3.45 -4.99 2.98
CA VAL A 141 -2.07 -4.83 2.45
C VAL A 141 -1.13 -4.27 3.53
N ALA A 142 -1.54 -3.24 4.27
CA ALA A 142 -0.75 -2.64 5.34
C ALA A 142 -0.39 -3.64 6.46
N LEU A 143 -1.38 -4.40 6.94
CA LEU A 143 -1.19 -5.36 8.04
C LEU A 143 -0.42 -6.61 7.58
N SER A 144 -0.64 -7.09 6.36
CA SER A 144 0.15 -8.18 5.79
C SER A 144 1.61 -7.77 5.59
N PHE A 145 1.87 -6.57 5.06
CA PHE A 145 3.21 -5.99 4.98
C PHE A 145 3.89 -5.88 6.35
N ALA A 146 3.19 -5.35 7.36
CA ALA A 146 3.73 -5.25 8.71
C ALA A 146 4.12 -6.63 9.26
N SER A 147 3.26 -7.63 9.05
CA SER A 147 3.55 -9.02 9.43
C SER A 147 4.82 -9.53 8.73
N LEU A 148 4.98 -9.29 7.43
CA LEU A 148 6.18 -9.70 6.70
C LEU A 148 7.44 -9.04 7.25
N VAL A 149 7.44 -7.72 7.44
CA VAL A 149 8.61 -6.96 7.90
C VAL A 149 9.01 -7.32 9.33
N VAL A 150 8.04 -7.46 10.24
CA VAL A 150 8.30 -7.81 11.64
C VAL A 150 8.89 -9.23 11.76
N HIS A 151 8.39 -10.18 10.96
CA HIS A 151 8.89 -11.57 11.00
C HIS A 151 10.16 -11.79 10.18
N ALA A 152 10.48 -10.93 9.20
CA ALA A 152 11.68 -11.05 8.38
C ALA A 152 12.99 -10.88 9.17
N GLY A 153 12.94 -10.29 10.38
CA GLY A 153 14.12 -10.13 11.24
C GLY A 153 15.23 -9.33 10.56
N GLY A 154 16.42 -9.91 10.43
CA GLY A 154 17.55 -9.31 9.69
C GLY A 154 17.32 -9.21 8.17
N GLY A 155 16.32 -9.91 7.65
CA GLY A 155 15.92 -9.89 6.24
C GLY A 155 14.99 -8.75 5.83
N ALA A 156 14.51 -7.95 6.78
CA ALA A 156 13.55 -6.89 6.51
C ALA A 156 14.08 -5.89 5.48
N LEU A 157 15.34 -5.46 5.60
CA LEU A 157 15.96 -4.53 4.66
C LEU A 157 15.97 -5.10 3.24
N TRP A 158 16.37 -6.37 3.08
CA TRP A 158 16.37 -7.03 1.78
C TRP A 158 14.97 -7.12 1.20
N LEU A 159 13.96 -7.48 2.00
CA LEU A 159 12.57 -7.51 1.55
C LEU A 159 12.13 -6.15 0.99
N LEU A 160 12.43 -5.06 1.71
CA LEU A 160 12.14 -3.70 1.28
C LEU A 160 12.86 -3.34 -0.02
N LEU A 161 14.15 -3.68 -0.14
CA LEU A 161 14.94 -3.41 -1.35
C LEU A 161 14.41 -4.19 -2.56
N TYR A 162 14.02 -5.45 -2.39
CA TYR A 162 13.38 -6.22 -3.46
C TYR A 162 12.02 -5.63 -3.83
N GLY A 163 11.17 -5.30 -2.85
CA GLY A 163 9.88 -4.66 -3.09
C GLY A 163 10.02 -3.30 -3.82
N ALA A 164 11.05 -2.52 -3.49
CA ALA A 164 11.35 -1.25 -4.15
C ALA A 164 11.62 -1.40 -5.64
N GLY A 165 12.20 -2.54 -6.07
CA GLY A 165 12.40 -2.87 -7.48
C GLY A 165 11.10 -3.00 -8.29
N LEU A 166 9.96 -3.24 -7.63
CA LEU A 166 8.66 -3.29 -8.29
C LEU A 166 7.99 -1.92 -8.42
N MET A 167 8.48 -0.89 -7.72
CA MET A 167 7.85 0.43 -7.78
C MET A 167 7.89 1.03 -9.19
N PRO A 168 9.02 1.06 -9.93
CA PRO A 168 9.03 1.66 -11.27
C PRO A 168 7.98 1.10 -12.24
N PRO A 169 7.85 -0.24 -12.45
CA PRO A 169 6.81 -0.76 -13.36
C PRO A 169 5.39 -0.51 -12.83
N LEU A 170 5.14 -0.65 -11.52
CA LEU A 170 3.82 -0.39 -10.92
C LEU A 170 3.37 1.08 -11.07
N ARG A 171 4.31 2.01 -11.16
CA ARG A 171 4.06 3.45 -11.23
C ARG A 171 4.05 4.00 -12.65
N LEU A 172 4.89 3.46 -13.54
CA LEU A 172 5.10 4.03 -14.87
C LEU A 172 4.31 3.34 -15.98
N ILE A 173 3.87 2.09 -15.80
CA ILE A 173 2.94 1.45 -16.76
C ILE A 173 1.62 2.22 -16.89
N PRO A 174 0.97 2.68 -15.79
CA PRO A 174 -0.20 3.55 -15.87
C PRO A 174 -0.02 4.82 -16.72
N ALA A 175 1.22 5.30 -16.91
CA ALA A 175 1.50 6.49 -17.70
C ALA A 175 1.12 6.35 -19.18
N LEU A 176 0.96 5.11 -19.67
CA LEU A 176 0.51 4.83 -21.04
C LEU A 176 -0.87 5.42 -21.37
N GLU A 177 -1.70 5.71 -20.36
CA GLU A 177 -3.00 6.37 -20.57
C GLU A 177 -2.92 7.89 -20.69
N LEU A 178 -1.83 8.52 -20.25
CA LEU A 178 -1.75 9.99 -20.18
C LEU A 178 -1.99 10.69 -21.53
N PRO A 179 -1.45 10.22 -22.67
CA PRO A 179 -1.70 10.84 -23.97
C PRO A 179 -3.19 10.85 -24.35
N GLY A 180 -3.94 9.80 -23.99
CA GLY A 180 -5.37 9.69 -24.27
C GLY A 180 -6.27 10.50 -23.32
N ARG A 181 -5.69 11.15 -22.31
CA ARG A 181 -6.40 11.91 -21.26
C ARG A 181 -6.22 13.42 -21.35
N GLY A 182 -5.67 13.91 -22.46
CA GLY A 182 -5.44 15.34 -22.65
C GLY A 182 -4.29 15.90 -21.81
N VAL A 183 -3.46 15.06 -21.20
CA VAL A 183 -2.19 15.49 -20.60
C VAL A 183 -1.18 15.66 -21.73
N ALA A 184 -0.45 16.78 -21.74
CA ALA A 184 0.53 17.13 -22.77
C ALA A 184 1.81 16.24 -22.69
N VAL A 185 1.64 14.93 -22.83
CA VAL A 185 2.68 13.90 -22.88
C VAL A 185 2.52 13.17 -24.20
N SER A 186 3.58 13.12 -25.01
CA SER A 186 3.53 12.40 -26.28
C SER A 186 3.42 10.88 -26.04
N PRO A 187 2.76 10.13 -26.94
CA PRO A 187 2.70 8.66 -26.85
C PRO A 187 4.09 8.02 -26.73
N PHE A 188 5.08 8.56 -27.43
CA PHE A 188 6.46 8.10 -27.39
C PHE A 188 7.09 8.24 -25.99
N VAL A 189 6.87 9.39 -25.32
CA VAL A 189 7.39 9.60 -23.95
C VAL A 189 6.69 8.66 -22.96
N ALA A 190 5.38 8.47 -23.08
CA ALA A 190 4.63 7.55 -22.21
C ALA A 190 5.11 6.10 -22.39
N GLN A 191 5.31 5.66 -23.63
CA GLN A 191 5.86 4.33 -23.95
C GLN A 191 7.28 4.16 -23.41
N GLY A 192 8.14 5.16 -23.64
CA GLY A 192 9.51 5.17 -23.11
C GLY A 192 9.55 5.08 -21.59
N ALA A 193 8.67 5.80 -20.89
CA ALA A 193 8.55 5.75 -19.43
C ALA A 193 8.10 4.36 -18.93
N ALA A 194 7.11 3.74 -19.58
CA ALA A 194 6.64 2.41 -19.20
C ALA A 194 7.72 1.33 -19.43
N ILE A 195 8.34 1.32 -20.61
CA ILE A 195 9.43 0.38 -20.95
C ILE A 195 10.62 0.60 -20.00
N GLY A 196 11.04 1.86 -19.83
CA GLY A 196 12.11 2.25 -18.92
C GLY A 196 11.82 1.82 -17.48
N GLY A 197 10.58 1.97 -17.00
CA GLY A 197 10.16 1.50 -15.68
C GLY A 197 10.34 0.00 -15.50
N VAL A 198 9.96 -0.80 -16.49
CA VAL A 198 10.18 -2.27 -16.45
C VAL A 198 11.66 -2.61 -16.44
N ILE A 199 12.46 -1.99 -17.31
CA ILE A 199 13.91 -2.23 -17.40
C ILE A 199 14.62 -1.84 -16.10
N VAL A 200 14.32 -0.66 -15.54
CA VAL A 200 14.90 -0.18 -14.28
C VAL A 200 14.51 -1.11 -13.13
N GLY A 201 13.25 -1.52 -13.05
CA GLY A 201 12.79 -2.46 -12.03
C GLY A 201 13.49 -3.81 -12.12
N ALA A 202 13.57 -4.40 -13.31
CA ALA A 202 14.27 -5.66 -13.54
C ALA A 202 15.78 -5.55 -13.23
N GLY A 203 16.43 -4.48 -13.68
CA GLY A 203 17.84 -4.20 -13.41
C GLY A 203 18.12 -4.06 -11.92
N TRP A 204 17.25 -3.37 -11.17
CA TRP A 204 17.35 -3.25 -9.73
C TRP A 204 17.24 -4.61 -9.03
N LEU A 205 16.24 -5.43 -9.38
CA LEU A 205 16.06 -6.76 -8.80
C LEU A 205 17.26 -7.68 -9.08
N LEU A 206 17.83 -7.60 -10.29
CA LEU A 206 19.05 -8.33 -10.64
C LEU A 206 20.25 -7.85 -9.81
N LEU A 207 20.41 -6.53 -9.65
CA LEU A 207 21.46 -5.96 -8.81
C LEU A 207 21.33 -6.44 -7.36
N MET A 208 20.13 -6.35 -6.77
CA MET A 208 19.89 -6.84 -5.40
C MET A 208 20.17 -8.34 -5.27
N THR A 209 19.84 -9.12 -6.30
CA THR A 209 20.17 -10.56 -6.34
C THR A 209 21.67 -10.83 -6.31
N ARG A 210 22.47 -10.01 -6.99
CA ARG A 210 23.94 -10.12 -6.94
C ARG A 210 24.54 -9.62 -5.64
N LEU A 211 23.96 -8.55 -5.07
CA LEU A 211 24.46 -7.93 -3.84
C LEU A 211 24.06 -8.67 -2.57
N CYS A 212 23.05 -9.56 -2.62
CA CYS A 212 22.61 -10.35 -1.46
C CYS A 212 23.55 -11.55 -1.25
N PRO A 213 24.61 -11.44 -0.41
CA PRO A 213 25.72 -12.38 -0.42
C PRO A 213 25.40 -13.53 0.52
N GLY A 214 24.77 -14.60 0.03
CA GLY A 214 24.54 -15.88 0.74
C GLY A 214 23.75 -15.81 2.06
N ARG A 215 23.49 -14.63 2.61
CA ARG A 215 22.76 -14.32 3.85
C ARG A 215 21.28 -14.12 3.56
N GLN A 216 20.74 -14.96 2.68
CA GLN A 216 19.33 -14.94 2.34
C GLN A 216 18.50 -15.19 3.61
N PRO A 217 17.47 -14.37 3.87
CA PRO A 217 16.42 -14.76 4.80
C PRO A 217 15.80 -16.02 4.19
N ARG A 218 15.97 -17.17 4.85
CA ARG A 218 15.57 -18.52 4.38
C ARG A 218 14.07 -18.68 4.03
N SER A 219 13.28 -17.60 4.04
CA SER A 219 11.82 -17.60 3.93
C SER A 219 11.24 -16.60 2.93
N MET A 220 12.05 -15.83 2.18
CA MET A 220 11.48 -14.83 1.25
C MET A 220 10.85 -15.50 0.04
N SER A 221 9.55 -15.34 -0.13
CA SER A 221 8.78 -15.83 -1.28
C SER A 221 8.49 -14.73 -2.30
N TRP A 222 8.08 -15.11 -3.51
CA TRP A 222 7.72 -14.13 -4.55
C TRP A 222 6.46 -13.34 -4.18
N THR A 223 5.56 -13.93 -3.39
CA THR A 223 4.39 -13.24 -2.85
C THR A 223 4.80 -12.16 -1.86
N ASP A 224 5.83 -12.39 -1.05
CA ASP A 224 6.30 -11.40 -0.07
C ASP A 224 6.88 -10.17 -0.77
N VAL A 225 7.71 -10.40 -1.79
CA VAL A 225 8.30 -9.32 -2.61
C VAL A 225 7.22 -8.56 -3.37
N PHE A 226 6.22 -9.27 -3.93
CA PHE A 226 5.09 -8.65 -4.63
C PHE A 226 4.24 -7.79 -3.69
N LEU A 227 3.82 -8.32 -2.53
CA LEU A 227 3.05 -7.58 -1.52
C LEU A 227 3.83 -6.38 -0.99
N THR A 228 5.14 -6.53 -0.78
CA THR A 228 6.02 -5.42 -0.39
C THR A 228 6.05 -4.34 -1.49
N GLY A 229 6.17 -4.72 -2.76
CA GLY A 229 6.10 -3.79 -3.87
C GLY A 229 4.77 -3.04 -3.95
N LEU A 230 3.64 -3.72 -3.72
CA LEU A 230 2.32 -3.07 -3.65
C LEU A 230 2.24 -2.08 -2.48
N ALA A 231 2.66 -2.50 -1.29
CA ALA A 231 2.65 -1.66 -0.08
C ALA A 231 3.49 -0.38 -0.27
N LEU A 232 4.69 -0.52 -0.82
CA LEU A 232 5.56 0.63 -1.10
C LEU A 232 4.97 1.53 -2.20
N SER A 233 4.48 0.96 -3.30
CA SER A 233 3.99 1.72 -4.46
C SER A 233 2.68 2.45 -4.23
N TYR A 234 1.78 1.88 -3.43
CA TYR A 234 0.41 2.39 -3.28
C TYR A 234 0.13 2.97 -1.90
N LEU A 235 0.74 2.46 -0.84
CA LEU A 235 0.51 3.00 0.51
C LEU A 235 1.60 4.00 0.90
N LEU A 236 2.87 3.60 0.85
CA LEU A 236 3.98 4.50 1.21
C LEU A 236 4.00 5.73 0.29
N MET A 237 3.96 5.53 -1.03
CA MET A 237 3.98 6.67 -1.96
C MET A 237 2.76 7.59 -1.81
N SER A 238 1.61 7.10 -1.34
CA SER A 238 0.44 7.95 -1.09
C SER A 238 0.69 8.87 0.10
N VAL A 239 1.30 8.35 1.17
CA VAL A 239 1.73 9.15 2.32
C VAL A 239 2.84 10.13 1.92
N VAL A 240 3.86 9.66 1.20
CA VAL A 240 4.96 10.51 0.72
C VAL A 240 4.40 11.65 -0.14
N HIS A 241 3.45 11.36 -1.03
CA HIS A 241 2.79 12.40 -1.80
C HIS A 241 2.05 13.38 -0.93
N HIS A 242 1.24 12.92 0.02
CA HIS A 242 0.48 13.79 0.89
C HIS A 242 1.40 14.69 1.74
N LEU A 243 2.51 14.16 2.26
CA LEU A 243 3.41 14.90 3.14
C LEU A 243 4.38 15.82 2.38
N PHE A 244 4.96 15.37 1.28
CA PHE A 244 6.11 16.04 0.65
C PHE A 244 5.82 16.61 -0.74
N PHE A 245 4.83 16.09 -1.46
CA PHE A 245 4.48 16.54 -2.82
C PHE A 245 3.19 17.37 -2.84
N THR A 246 2.89 18.02 -1.72
CA THR A 246 1.84 19.03 -1.59
C THR A 246 2.45 20.31 -0.99
N PRO A 247 1.99 21.51 -1.40
CA PRO A 247 2.53 22.76 -0.88
C PRO A 247 2.48 22.81 0.66
N PRO A 248 3.47 23.41 1.35
CA PRO A 248 3.56 23.40 2.82
C PRO A 248 2.32 23.94 3.55
N GLY A 249 1.63 24.94 2.99
CA GLY A 249 0.40 25.51 3.55
C GLY A 249 -0.90 24.92 2.99
N TYR A 250 -0.82 23.94 2.10
CA TYR A 250 -1.99 23.44 1.36
C TYR A 250 -1.89 21.92 1.14
N LYS A 251 -2.22 21.17 2.19
CA LYS A 251 -2.16 19.70 2.20
C LYS A 251 -3.43 19.11 1.59
N TYR A 252 -3.27 18.40 0.48
CA TYR A 252 -4.37 17.73 -0.22
C TYR A 252 -4.12 16.23 -0.42
N ILE A 253 -5.19 15.49 -0.68
CA ILE A 253 -5.11 14.07 -1.07
C ILE A 253 -4.92 13.96 -2.58
N SER A 254 -3.91 13.21 -3.01
CA SER A 254 -3.59 13.02 -4.42
C SER A 254 -4.76 12.38 -5.18
N ALA A 255 -4.91 12.74 -6.46
CA ALA A 255 -5.81 12.04 -7.37
C ALA A 255 -5.32 10.60 -7.58
N SER A 256 -6.26 9.68 -7.75
CA SER A 256 -5.97 8.28 -8.02
C SER A 256 -5.22 8.07 -9.33
N GLY A 257 -5.42 8.96 -10.32
CA GLY A 257 -4.70 8.91 -11.61
C GLY A 257 -3.18 9.07 -11.49
N ASN A 258 -2.67 9.60 -10.36
CA ASN A 258 -1.23 9.62 -10.10
C ASN A 258 -0.69 8.24 -9.71
N PHE A 259 -1.55 7.30 -9.32
CA PHE A 259 -1.18 6.01 -8.74
C PHE A 259 -1.66 4.83 -9.58
N PHE A 260 -2.86 4.93 -10.12
CA PHE A 260 -3.56 3.85 -10.80
C PHE A 260 -3.88 4.25 -12.24
N ALA A 261 -3.81 3.26 -13.11
CA ALA A 261 -4.41 3.33 -14.44
C ALA A 261 -5.94 3.30 -14.27
N HIS A 262 -6.69 4.06 -15.08
CA HIS A 262 -8.16 3.95 -14.99
C HIS A 262 -8.71 2.89 -15.95
N ASN A 263 -7.92 2.44 -16.94
CA ASN A 263 -8.20 1.22 -17.67
C ASN A 263 -7.79 0.02 -16.80
N ILE A 264 -8.78 -0.77 -16.41
CA ILE A 264 -8.58 -1.94 -15.55
C ILE A 264 -7.63 -2.96 -16.20
N VAL A 265 -7.66 -3.12 -17.52
CA VAL A 265 -6.77 -4.04 -18.25
C VAL A 265 -5.31 -3.59 -18.11
N LEU A 266 -5.06 -2.29 -18.24
CA LEU A 266 -3.71 -1.74 -18.07
C LEU A 266 -3.23 -1.88 -16.62
N GLN A 267 -4.11 -1.64 -15.65
CA GLN A 267 -3.77 -1.82 -14.23
C GLN A 267 -3.45 -3.29 -13.90
N LEU A 268 -4.23 -4.23 -14.44
CA LEU A 268 -3.98 -5.66 -14.30
C LEU A 268 -2.68 -6.09 -14.99
N ALA A 269 -2.34 -5.50 -16.15
CA ALA A 269 -1.07 -5.74 -16.81
C ALA A 269 0.13 -5.26 -15.96
N ALA A 270 0.02 -4.09 -15.33
CA ALA A 270 1.05 -3.59 -14.40
C ALA A 270 1.27 -4.56 -13.23
N PHE A 271 0.18 -5.08 -12.63
CA PHE A 271 0.25 -6.08 -11.57
C PHE A 271 0.86 -7.41 -12.05
N ALA A 272 0.45 -7.89 -13.23
CA ALA A 272 0.99 -9.12 -13.80
C ALA A 272 2.50 -9.01 -14.06
N ILE A 273 2.96 -7.88 -14.62
CA ILE A 273 4.38 -7.63 -14.86
C ILE A 273 5.16 -7.61 -13.55
N ALA A 274 4.67 -6.90 -12.52
CA ALA A 274 5.32 -6.88 -11.21
C ALA A 274 5.37 -8.27 -10.55
N ALA A 275 4.29 -9.07 -10.68
CA ALA A 275 4.26 -10.44 -10.17
C ALA A 275 5.26 -11.35 -10.92
N MET A 276 5.35 -11.25 -12.25
CA MET A 276 6.33 -11.97 -13.05
C MET A 276 7.77 -11.61 -12.70
N LEU A 277 8.06 -10.32 -12.51
CA LEU A 277 9.38 -9.84 -12.07
C LEU A 277 9.76 -10.40 -10.70
N SER A 278 8.84 -10.35 -9.74
CA SER A 278 9.03 -10.92 -8.41
C SER A 278 9.32 -12.42 -8.48
N TRP A 279 8.48 -13.17 -9.20
CA TRP A 279 8.63 -14.61 -9.38
C TRP A 279 9.94 -15.00 -10.07
N GLY A 280 10.28 -14.32 -11.16
CA GLY A 280 11.52 -14.54 -11.91
C GLY A 280 12.75 -14.30 -11.04
N THR A 281 12.73 -13.23 -10.23
CA THR A 281 13.80 -12.91 -9.29
C THR A 281 13.98 -14.01 -8.24
N MET A 282 12.89 -14.47 -7.61
CA MET A 282 12.98 -15.55 -6.62
C MET A 282 13.43 -16.88 -7.23
N ARG A 283 13.03 -17.19 -8.46
CA ARG A 283 13.54 -18.37 -9.18
C ARG A 283 15.03 -18.26 -9.47
N LEU A 284 15.50 -17.10 -9.94
CA LEU A 284 16.92 -16.85 -10.19
C LEU A 284 17.72 -17.04 -8.90
N MET A 285 17.25 -16.47 -7.79
CA MET A 285 17.86 -16.63 -6.47
C MET A 285 17.93 -18.09 -6.01
N SER A 286 16.87 -18.87 -6.20
CA SER A 286 16.85 -20.28 -5.78
C SER A 286 17.87 -21.15 -6.52
N ARG A 287 18.22 -20.81 -7.77
CA ARG A 287 19.24 -21.52 -8.56
C ARG A 287 20.65 -21.25 -8.04
N HIS A 288 20.99 -19.97 -7.85
CA HIS A 288 22.30 -19.56 -7.31
C HIS A 288 22.59 -20.18 -5.93
N SER A 289 21.57 -20.27 -5.08
CA SER A 289 21.70 -20.89 -3.75
C SER A 289 21.87 -22.41 -3.81
N SER A 290 21.50 -23.07 -4.90
CA SER A 290 21.75 -24.51 -5.10
C SER A 290 23.16 -24.76 -5.62
N ASP A 291 23.60 -23.95 -6.59
CA ASP A 291 24.94 -24.07 -7.18
C ASP A 291 26.03 -23.78 -6.14
N ALA A 292 25.86 -22.74 -5.32
CA ALA A 292 26.79 -22.39 -4.25
C ALA A 292 26.85 -23.43 -3.10
N ARG A 293 25.91 -24.37 -3.04
CA ARG A 293 25.95 -25.51 -2.09
C ARG A 293 26.58 -26.76 -2.69
N ALA A 294 26.68 -26.83 -4.02
CA ALA A 294 27.27 -27.94 -4.74
C ALA A 294 28.77 -27.73 -5.02
N ALA A 295 29.23 -26.47 -5.06
CA ALA A 295 30.63 -26.08 -5.10
C ALA A 295 31.26 -26.06 -3.70
#